data_AF-A0A938UGZ5-F1
#
_entry.id   AF-A0A938UGZ5-F1
#
_cell.length_a   1.000
_cell.length_b   1.000
_cell.length_c   1.000
_cell.angle_alpha   90.00
_cell.angle_beta   90.00
_cell.angle_gamma   90.00
#
_symmetry.space_group_name_H-M   'P 1'
#
loop_
_entity.id
_entity.type
_entity.pdbx_description
1 polymer ?
#
loop_
_entity_poly.entity_id
_entity_poly.type
_entity_poly.pdbx_seq_one_letter_code
_entity_poly.pdbx_strand_id
1 'polypeptide(L)'
;MRIADFPSPFRGEGLGEGKRSPLDAILLQVQATSPGKVLFRGEGTGGIASYVAGWMAGQGMDVIVLDGANRFNPYIVSSFARNALIPPEEILKRIWVARAFTCYQM
;
A
#
# COMPACT_ATOMS: atom_id res chain seq x y z
N MET A 1 5.50 11.24 9.78
CA MET A 1 6.58 10.53 9.06
C MET A 1 6.52 10.95 7.61
N ARG A 2 7.64 11.27 6.94
CA ARG A 2 7.62 11.76 5.55
C ARG A 2 7.63 10.59 4.57
N ILE A 3 7.04 10.76 3.40
CA ILE A 3 6.99 9.73 2.34
C ILE A 3 8.39 9.24 1.94
N ALA A 4 9.39 10.13 1.96
CA ALA A 4 10.78 9.82 1.63
C ALA A 4 11.47 8.87 2.63
N ASP A 5 10.86 8.60 3.78
CA ASP A 5 11.45 7.76 4.82
C ASP A 5 11.25 6.25 4.55
N PHE A 6 10.50 5.87 3.50
CA PHE A 6 10.15 4.48 3.22
C PHE A 6 10.87 3.91 1.98
N PRO A 7 11.55 2.76 2.09
CA PRO A 7 12.23 2.15 0.94
C PRO A 7 11.22 1.53 -0.04
N SER A 8 11.58 1.55 -1.32
CA SER A 8 10.76 0.98 -2.39
C SER A 8 10.69 -0.56 -2.30
N PRO A 9 9.50 -1.16 -2.32
CA PRO A 9 9.30 -2.61 -2.27
C PRO A 9 9.60 -3.31 -3.60
N PHE A 10 9.68 -2.58 -4.71
CA PHE A 10 9.96 -3.11 -6.05
C PHE A 10 11.46 -2.99 -6.35
N ARG A 11 12.24 -3.93 -5.83
CA ARG A 11 13.67 -4.05 -6.17
C ARG A 11 13.77 -4.70 -7.55
N GLY A 12 13.87 -3.90 -8.61
CA GLY A 12 13.99 -4.44 -9.96
C GLY A 12 13.95 -3.49 -11.16
N GLU A 13 13.82 -2.17 -11.00
CA GLU A 13 13.89 -1.24 -12.14
C GLU A 13 14.92 -0.16 -11.79
N GLY A 14 16.05 -0.17 -12.49
CA GLY A 14 17.10 0.83 -12.35
C GLY A 14 16.59 2.22 -12.68
N LEU A 15 16.19 2.96 -11.66
CA LEU A 15 15.94 4.39 -11.77
C LEU A 15 17.15 5.09 -11.14
N GLY A 16 18.04 5.56 -12.04
CA GLY A 16 19.22 6.34 -11.66
C GLY A 16 18.89 7.50 -10.73
N GLU A 17 19.90 7.91 -9.96
CA GLU A 17 19.84 9.01 -9.01
C GLU A 17 19.09 10.22 -9.61
N GLY A 18 17.96 10.59 -9.00
CA GLY A 18 17.19 11.79 -9.35
C GLY A 18 15.76 11.59 -9.85
N LYS A 19 15.29 10.35 -10.12
CA LYS A 19 13.86 10.12 -10.44
C LYS A 19 13.08 9.69 -9.19
N ARG A 20 12.08 10.49 -8.79
CA ARG A 20 11.12 10.12 -7.74
C ARG A 20 10.50 8.77 -8.07
N SER A 21 10.38 7.88 -7.09
CA SER A 21 9.81 6.56 -7.35
C SER A 21 8.36 6.72 -7.83
N PRO A 22 7.86 5.85 -8.73
CA PRO A 22 6.45 5.86 -9.12
C PRO A 22 5.51 5.81 -7.90
N LEU A 23 5.98 5.23 -6.79
CA LEU A 23 5.27 5.15 -5.53
C LEU A 23 5.17 6.49 -4.81
N ASP A 24 6.16 7.36 -4.89
CA ASP A 24 6.07 8.70 -4.30
C ASP A 24 4.94 9.49 -4.94
N ALA A 25 4.74 9.35 -6.26
CA ALA A 25 3.62 9.97 -6.95
C ALA A 25 2.27 9.39 -6.49
N ILE A 26 2.20 8.07 -6.30
CA ILE A 26 1.01 7.38 -5.79
C ILE A 26 0.69 7.82 -4.35
N LEU A 27 1.69 7.83 -3.48
CA LEU A 27 1.54 8.20 -2.08
C LEU A 27 1.17 9.68 -1.93
N LEU A 28 1.73 10.57 -2.75
CA LEU A 28 1.33 11.98 -2.80
C LEU A 28 -0.14 12.13 -3.22
N GLN A 29 -0.65 11.33 -4.16
CA GLN A 29 -2.08 11.36 -4.52
C GLN A 29 -2.97 10.88 -3.37
N VAL A 30 -2.55 9.87 -2.62
CA VAL A 30 -3.26 9.36 -1.44
C VAL A 30 -3.22 10.37 -0.29
N GLN A 31 -2.10 11.08 -0.09
CA GLN A 31 -1.93 12.08 0.97
C GLN A 31 -2.65 13.40 0.65
N ALA A 32 -2.74 13.79 -0.63
CA ALA A 32 -3.29 15.07 -1.06
C ALA A 32 -4.83 15.07 -1.19
N THR A 33 -5.51 13.95 -0.99
CA THR A 33 -6.95 13.86 -1.20
C THR A 33 -7.74 14.05 0.12
N SER A 34 -8.46 15.17 0.21
CA SER A 34 -9.82 15.19 0.79
C SER A 34 -10.65 14.05 0.16
N PRO A 35 -11.73 13.51 0.78
CA PRO A 35 -12.38 12.27 0.31
C PRO A 35 -12.53 12.22 -1.21
N GLY A 36 -11.70 11.40 -1.85
CA GLY A 36 -11.46 11.39 -3.29
C GLY A 36 -11.15 9.97 -3.75
N LYS A 37 -11.44 9.68 -5.02
CA LYS A 37 -11.26 8.35 -5.61
C LYS A 37 -10.04 8.37 -6.51
N VAL A 38 -9.17 7.37 -6.38
CA VAL A 38 -7.99 7.17 -7.23
C VAL A 38 -8.08 5.78 -7.86
N LEU A 39 -7.77 5.68 -9.16
CA LEU A 39 -7.77 4.42 -9.91
C LEU A 39 -6.34 4.07 -10.34
N PHE A 40 -5.88 2.89 -9.93
CA PHE A 40 -4.64 2.29 -10.43
C PHE A 40 -4.99 1.18 -11.44
N ARG A 41 -4.28 1.14 -12.57
CA ARG A 41 -4.44 0.10 -13.60
C ARG A 41 -3.09 -0.30 -14.14
N GLY A 42 -2.90 -1.61 -14.33
CA GLY A 42 -1.69 -2.19 -14.90
C GLY A 42 -1.26 -3.46 -14.17
N GLU A 43 -0.18 -4.06 -14.66
CA GLU A 43 0.44 -5.22 -14.02
C GLU A 43 0.96 -4.85 -12.62
N GLY A 44 0.86 -5.76 -11.65
CA GLY A 44 1.34 -5.53 -10.30
C GLY A 44 0.44 -4.69 -9.38
N THR A 45 -0.75 -4.25 -9.83
CA THR A 45 -1.67 -3.41 -9.01
C THR A 45 -2.02 -4.05 -7.66
N GLY A 46 -2.12 -5.38 -7.56
CA GLY A 46 -2.36 -6.06 -6.27
C GLY A 46 -1.23 -5.89 -5.25
N GLY A 47 0.02 -5.82 -5.71
CA GLY A 47 1.17 -5.50 -4.86
C GLY A 47 1.14 -4.06 -4.36
N ILE A 48 0.77 -3.12 -5.25
CA ILE A 48 0.58 -1.70 -4.90
C ILE A 48 -0.51 -1.55 -3.84
N ALA A 49 -1.65 -2.22 -4.01
CA ALA A 49 -2.75 -2.19 -3.03
C ALA A 49 -2.29 -2.65 -1.63
N SER A 50 -1.51 -3.72 -1.57
CA SER A 50 -0.97 -4.24 -0.30
C SER A 50 0.03 -3.25 0.33
N TYR A 51 0.90 -2.63 -0.48
CA TYR A 51 1.86 -1.64 0.00
C TYR A 51 1.18 -0.36 0.50
N VAL A 52 0.22 0.18 -0.24
CA VAL A 52 -0.56 1.37 0.16
C VAL A 52 -1.32 1.10 1.46
N ALA A 53 -1.94 -0.08 1.60
CA ALA A 53 -2.60 -0.47 2.85
C ALA A 53 -1.62 -0.48 4.04
N GLY A 54 -0.43 -1.07 3.86
CA GLY A 54 0.61 -1.07 4.89
C GLY A 54 1.10 0.34 5.23
N TRP A 55 1.29 1.19 4.22
CA TRP A 55 1.73 2.57 4.41
C TRP A 55 0.69 3.42 5.15
N MET A 56 -0.59 3.33 4.76
CA MET A 56 -1.69 4.05 5.44
C MET A 56 -1.83 3.59 6.89
N ALA A 57 -1.79 2.28 7.14
CA ALA A 57 -1.81 1.72 8.49
C ALA A 57 -0.57 2.13 9.31
N GLY A 58 0.61 2.24 8.67
CA GLY A 58 1.82 2.78 9.29
C GLY A 58 1.74 4.26 9.66
N GLN A 59 0.87 5.05 9.00
CA GLN A 59 0.52 6.41 9.45
C GLN A 59 -0.53 6.43 10.58
N GLY A 60 -0.95 5.26 11.07
CA GLY A 60 -1.94 5.12 12.14
C GLY A 60 -3.41 5.12 11.68
N MET A 61 -3.67 5.02 10.38
CA MET A 61 -5.03 4.94 9.83
C MET A 61 -5.59 3.52 9.94
N ASP A 62 -6.89 3.39 10.18
CA ASP A 62 -7.58 2.11 10.01
C ASP A 62 -7.95 1.94 8.53
N VAL A 63 -7.59 0.79 7.96
CA VAL A 63 -7.68 0.52 6.52
C VAL A 63 -8.61 -0.66 6.28
N ILE A 64 -9.60 -0.47 5.40
CA ILE A 64 -10.42 -1.56 4.89
C ILE A 64 -9.92 -1.91 3.49
N VAL A 65 -9.58 -3.17 3.28
CA VAL A 65 -9.22 -3.73 1.97
C VAL A 65 -10.35 -4.64 1.50
N LEU A 66 -11.04 -4.22 0.45
CA LEU A 66 -11.99 -5.05 -0.28
C LEU A 66 -11.24 -5.78 -1.41
N ASP A 67 -11.01 -7.09 -1.24
CA ASP A 67 -10.20 -7.89 -2.16
C ASP A 67 -11.08 -8.84 -3.00
N GLY A 68 -11.44 -8.37 -4.19
CA GLY A 68 -12.19 -9.17 -5.18
C GLY A 68 -11.33 -10.13 -6.01
N ALA A 69 -10.00 -9.93 -6.02
CA ALA A 69 -9.07 -10.70 -6.85
C ALA A 69 -8.28 -11.74 -6.05
N ASN A 70 -8.45 -11.78 -4.72
CA ASN A 70 -7.64 -12.58 -3.81
C ASN A 70 -6.12 -12.31 -3.98
N ARG A 71 -5.75 -11.03 -4.13
CA ARG A 71 -4.36 -10.59 -4.39
C ARG A 71 -3.73 -9.84 -3.23
N PHE A 72 -4.48 -9.53 -2.17
CA PHE A 72 -3.90 -8.90 -0.99
C PHE A 72 -2.83 -9.81 -0.36
N ASN A 73 -1.65 -9.24 -0.09
CA ASN A 73 -0.50 -9.98 0.42
C ASN A 73 0.01 -9.37 1.73
N PRO A 74 -0.25 -9.97 2.90
CA PRO A 74 0.20 -9.46 4.19
C PRO A 74 1.74 -9.48 4.36
N TYR A 75 2.47 -10.28 3.58
CA TYR A 75 3.93 -10.28 3.63
C TYR A 75 4.54 -9.00 3.07
N ILE A 76 3.87 -8.36 2.09
CA ILE A 76 4.28 -7.03 1.60
C ILE A 76 4.12 -5.99 2.72
N VAL A 77 3.02 -6.07 3.46
CA VAL A 77 2.76 -5.20 4.63
C VAL A 77 3.81 -5.44 5.72
N SER A 78 4.10 -6.68 6.05
CA SER A 78 5.12 -7.03 7.05
C SER A 78 6.53 -6.60 6.63
N SER A 79 6.85 -6.71 5.34
CA SER A 79 8.11 -6.20 4.78
C SER A 79 8.21 -4.68 4.91
N PHE A 80 7.13 -3.97 4.57
CA PHE A 80 7.02 -2.54 4.80
C PHE A 80 7.22 -2.17 6.28
N ALA A 81 6.53 -2.86 7.20
CA ALA A 81 6.63 -2.62 8.63
C ALA A 81 8.06 -2.76 9.16
N ARG A 82 8.74 -3.84 8.78
CA ARG A 82 10.15 -4.09 9.14
C ARG A 82 11.06 -2.98 8.63
N ASN A 83 10.87 -2.57 7.38
CA ASN A 83 11.63 -1.48 6.77
C ASN A 83 11.37 -0.12 7.44
N ALA A 84 10.18 0.08 7.97
CA ALA A 84 9.78 1.27 8.74
C ALA A 84 10.20 1.21 10.22
N LEU A 85 10.83 0.12 10.67
CA LEU A 85 11.14 -0.15 12.08
C LEU A 85 9.90 -0.14 12.99
N ILE A 86 8.75 -0.53 12.43
CA ILE A 86 7.47 -0.68 13.14
C ILE A 86 7.20 -2.17 13.33
N PRO A 87 6.79 -2.63 14.54
CA PRO A 87 6.39 -4.02 14.72
C PRO A 87 5.23 -4.39 13.76
N PRO A 88 5.35 -5.47 12.95
CA PRO A 88 4.33 -5.82 11.96
C PRO A 88 2.91 -5.95 12.51
N GLU A 89 2.78 -6.46 13.74
CA GLU A 89 1.51 -6.59 14.47
C GLU A 89 0.81 -5.25 14.69
N GLU A 90 1.54 -4.14 14.85
CA GLU A 90 0.97 -2.82 15.05
C GLU A 90 0.30 -2.26 13.78
N ILE A 91 0.83 -2.64 12.61
CA ILE A 91 0.28 -2.26 11.32
C ILE A 91 -0.83 -3.23 10.92
N LEU A 92 -0.61 -4.54 11.05
CA LEU A 92 -1.56 -5.56 10.61
C LEU A 92 -2.90 -5.48 11.37
N LYS A 93 -2.89 -5.13 12.66
CA LYS A 93 -4.13 -4.97 13.45
C LYS A 93 -5.05 -3.83 12.97
N ARG A 94 -4.54 -2.93 12.14
CA ARG A 94 -5.30 -1.80 11.58
C ARG A 94 -5.90 -2.11 10.20
N ILE A 95 -5.55 -3.26 9.61
CA ILE A 95 -5.98 -3.63 8.26
C ILE A 95 -7.07 -4.70 8.36
N TRP A 96 -8.27 -4.35 7.91
CA TRP A 96 -9.41 -5.24 7.82
C TRP A 96 -9.57 -5.71 6.39
N VAL A 97 -9.48 -7.01 6.15
CA VAL A 97 -9.60 -7.59 4.80
C VAL A 97 -10.97 -8.24 4.64
N ALA A 98 -11.76 -7.72 3.72
CA ALA A 98 -13.01 -8.34 3.27
C ALA A 98 -12.79 -8.95 1.88
N ARG A 99 -13.06 -10.25 1.72
CA ARG A 99 -12.94 -10.93 0.42
C ARG A 99 -14.29 -10.98 -0.26
N ALA A 100 -14.30 -10.54 -1.51
CA ALA A 100 -15.46 -10.66 -2.40
C ALA A 100 -15.15 -11.72 -3.46
N PHE A 101 -16.03 -12.70 -3.61
CA PHE A 101 -15.94 -13.76 -4.63
C PHE A 101 -16.88 -13.50 -5.80
N THR A 102 -17.81 -12.56 -5.63
CA THR A 102 -18.78 -12.14 -6.64
C THR A 102 -18.92 -10.62 -6.63
N CYS A 103 -19.41 -10.05 -7.73
CA CYS A 103 -19.69 -8.62 -7.80
C CYS A 103 -20.80 -8.15 -6.85
N TYR A 104 -21.64 -9.07 -6.35
CA TYR A 104 -22.70 -8.77 -5.37
C TYR A 104 -22.18 -8.58 -3.93
N GLN A 105 -20.93 -8.96 -3.66
CA GLN A 105 -20.29 -8.82 -2.35
C GLN A 105 -19.43 -7.55 -2.24
N MET A 106 -19.40 -6.73 -3.30
CA MET A 106 -18.62 -5.48 -3.38
C MET A 106 -19.48 -4.24 -3.13
#